data_AF-A0A3A0FSD7-F1
#
_entry.id   AF-A0A3A0FSD7-F1
#
_cell.length_a   1.000
_cell.length_b   1.000
_cell.length_c   1.000
_cell.angle_alpha   90.00
_cell.angle_beta   90.00
_cell.angle_gamma   90.00
#
_symmetry.space_group_name_H-M   'P 1'
#
loop_
_entity.id
_entity.type
_entity.pdbx_description
1 polymer ?
#
loop_
_entity_poly.entity_id
_entity_poly.type
_entity_poly.pdbx_seq_one_letter_code
_entity_poly.pdbx_strand_id
1 'polypeptide(L)'
;MAARSAAGPSLHDLASLVPEVRTVSSRAVIHSDPEILGGTPVFVGTRVPAQALIDYFEGGHSLVEFLEDFPSVKREQAIAALELAKEALLSGATASR
;
A
#
# COMPACT_ATOMS: atom_id res chain seq x y z
N MET A 1 33.07 17.15 44.90
CA MET A 1 31.69 17.65 44.78
C MET A 1 31.35 17.64 43.30
N ALA A 2 30.60 16.62 42.86
CA ALA A 2 30.34 16.33 41.46
C ALA A 2 28.88 16.59 41.10
N ALA A 3 28.66 16.69 39.79
CA ALA A 3 27.42 16.58 39.02
C ALA A 3 26.63 17.88 38.79
N ARG A 4 26.10 18.16 37.59
CA ARG A 4 26.14 17.46 36.28
C ARG A 4 25.62 18.45 35.22
N SER A 5 26.22 18.42 34.04
CA SER A 5 25.77 19.12 32.83
C SER A 5 24.53 18.43 32.23
N ALA A 6 23.50 19.20 31.88
CA ALA A 6 22.32 18.72 31.16
C ALA A 6 22.58 18.74 29.66
N ALA A 7 22.79 17.57 29.05
CA ALA A 7 22.81 17.41 27.60
C ALA A 7 21.38 17.49 27.07
N GLY A 8 21.15 18.30 26.05
CA GLY A 8 19.90 18.30 25.28
C GLY A 8 19.66 16.94 24.60
N PRO A 9 18.44 16.70 24.11
CA PRO A 9 18.07 15.43 23.50
C PRO A 9 19.05 15.08 22.36
N SER A 10 19.48 13.83 22.37
CA SER A 10 20.42 13.27 21.42
C SER A 10 19.76 13.14 20.04
N LEU A 11 20.54 13.00 18.97
CA LEU A 11 20.01 12.75 17.62
C LEU A 11 19.14 11.48 17.54
N HIS A 12 19.29 10.55 18.50
CA HIS A 12 18.42 9.38 18.64
C HIS A 12 16.98 9.75 19.02
N ASP A 13 16.79 10.82 19.79
CA ASP A 13 15.49 11.23 20.30
C ASP A 13 14.58 11.82 19.20
N LEU A 14 15.17 12.32 18.10
CA LEU A 14 14.44 12.92 16.97
C LEU A 14 13.79 11.90 16.04
N ALA A 15 14.23 10.63 16.07
CA ALA A 15 13.61 9.55 15.29
C ALA A 15 12.21 9.19 15.79
N SER A 16 11.81 9.65 16.99
CA SER A 16 10.49 9.41 17.57
C SER A 16 9.42 10.42 17.14
N LEU A 17 9.78 11.45 16.35
CA LEU A 17 8.88 12.54 15.91
C LEU A 17 8.41 12.41 14.46
N VAL A 18 8.86 11.38 13.74
CA VAL A 18 8.19 10.96 12.51
C VAL A 18 7.02 10.07 12.95
N PRO A 19 5.76 10.42 12.67
CA PRO A 19 4.68 9.46 12.84
C PRO A 19 5.03 8.26 11.96
N GLU A 20 5.31 7.13 12.58
CA GLU A 20 5.28 5.84 11.90
C GLU A 20 4.02 5.83 11.06
N VAL A 21 4.19 5.81 9.74
CA VAL A 21 3.14 5.35 8.84
C VAL A 21 2.69 4.04 9.47
N ARG A 22 1.48 4.04 10.06
CA ARG A 22 0.92 2.85 10.70
C ARG A 22 0.93 1.79 9.62
N THR A 23 1.91 0.89 9.67
CA THR A 23 1.96 -0.27 8.80
C THR A 23 0.62 -0.94 9.00
N VAL A 24 -0.24 -0.81 8.00
CA VAL A 24 -1.54 -1.47 8.02
C VAL A 24 -1.18 -2.94 8.21
N SER A 25 -1.60 -3.53 9.34
CA SER A 25 -1.51 -4.97 9.55
C SER A 25 -1.92 -5.63 8.25
N SER A 26 -0.99 -6.38 7.64
CA SER A 26 -0.99 -6.81 6.23
C SER A 26 -2.09 -7.81 5.92
N ARG A 27 -3.35 -7.41 6.13
CA ARG A 27 -4.48 -8.06 5.48
C ARG A 27 -4.26 -7.87 3.99
N ALA A 28 -4.00 -8.98 3.30
CA ALA A 28 -3.93 -9.01 1.84
C ALA A 28 -5.15 -8.27 1.29
N VAL A 29 -4.92 -7.20 0.54
CA VAL A 29 -6.01 -6.40 -0.07
C VAL A 29 -6.49 -7.00 -1.39
N ILE A 30 -5.66 -7.86 -1.97
CA ILE A 30 -5.95 -8.68 -3.14
C ILE A 30 -5.79 -10.15 -2.73
N HIS A 31 -6.68 -11.01 -3.20
CA HIS A 31 -6.58 -12.46 -3.04
C HIS A 31 -6.95 -13.16 -4.34
N SER A 32 -6.53 -14.41 -4.46
CA SER A 32 -6.88 -15.31 -5.55
C SER A 32 -7.42 -16.59 -4.94
N ASP A 33 -8.62 -16.97 -5.36
CA ASP A 33 -9.32 -18.18 -4.94
C ASP A 33 -9.96 -18.81 -6.19
N PRO A 34 -9.69 -20.08 -6.54
CA PRO A 34 -10.31 -20.73 -7.69
C PRO A 34 -11.84 -20.66 -7.72
N GLU A 35 -12.47 -20.61 -6.54
CA GLU A 35 -13.94 -20.49 -6.39
C GLU A 35 -14.44 -19.06 -6.68
N ILE A 36 -13.54 -18.08 -6.74
CA ILE A 36 -13.84 -16.67 -7.00
C ILE A 36 -13.27 -16.26 -8.34
N LEU A 37 -14.17 -16.03 -9.32
CA LEU A 37 -13.82 -15.56 -10.66
C LEU A 37 -12.70 -16.39 -11.33
N GLY A 38 -12.72 -17.71 -11.09
CA GLY A 38 -11.75 -18.66 -11.66
C GLY A 38 -10.31 -18.45 -11.17
N GLY A 39 -10.10 -17.89 -9.98
CA GLY A 39 -8.76 -17.61 -9.45
C GLY A 39 -8.17 -16.28 -9.93
N THR A 40 -8.93 -15.47 -10.67
CA THR A 40 -8.48 -14.11 -11.01
C THR A 40 -8.20 -13.32 -9.72
N PRO A 41 -7.05 -12.65 -9.59
CA PRO A 41 -6.77 -11.82 -8.41
C PRO A 41 -7.79 -10.68 -8.29
N VAL A 42 -8.52 -10.63 -7.17
CA VAL A 42 -9.58 -9.64 -6.91
C VAL A 42 -9.38 -8.94 -5.57
N PHE A 43 -9.91 -7.73 -5.45
CA PHE A 43 -9.97 -7.02 -4.17
C PHE A 43 -10.79 -7.82 -3.16
N VAL A 44 -10.24 -8.00 -1.95
CA VAL A 44 -10.88 -8.77 -0.88
C VAL A 44 -12.25 -8.19 -0.55
N GLY A 45 -13.26 -9.07 -0.46
CA GLY A 45 -14.65 -8.70 -0.22
C GLY A 45 -15.39 -8.21 -1.47
N THR A 46 -14.77 -8.30 -2.65
CA THR A 46 -15.36 -7.91 -3.93
C THR A 46 -15.14 -8.99 -4.98
N ARG A 47 -15.73 -8.80 -6.16
CA ARG A 47 -15.38 -9.55 -7.39
C ARG A 47 -14.65 -8.68 -8.41
N VAL A 48 -14.11 -7.53 -7.97
CA VAL A 48 -13.44 -6.55 -8.83
C VAL A 48 -11.99 -7.01 -9.04
N PRO A 49 -11.56 -7.28 -10.29
CA PRO A 49 -10.19 -7.71 -10.57
C PRO A 49 -9.18 -6.62 -10.22
N ALA A 50 -8.02 -7.01 -9.69
CA ALA A 50 -6.90 -6.09 -9.51
C ALA A 50 -6.42 -5.49 -10.85
N GLN A 51 -6.52 -6.28 -11.93
CA GLN A 51 -6.19 -5.83 -13.30
C GLN A 51 -7.03 -4.61 -13.72
N ALA A 52 -8.30 -4.53 -13.32
CA ALA A 52 -9.17 -3.41 -13.69
C ALA A 52 -8.62 -2.06 -13.18
N LEU A 53 -7.96 -2.04 -12.01
CA LEU A 53 -7.32 -0.83 -11.52
C LEU A 53 -6.18 -0.37 -12.44
N ILE A 54 -5.40 -1.32 -12.97
CA ILE A 54 -4.29 -1.03 -13.90
C ILE A 54 -4.85 -0.55 -15.25
N ASP A 55 -5.86 -1.24 -15.77
CA ASP A 55 -6.50 -0.88 -17.04
C ASP A 55 -7.07 0.55 -17.03
N TYR A 56 -7.62 1.00 -15.89
CA TYR A 56 -8.09 2.38 -15.73
C TYR A 56 -6.94 3.38 -15.88
N PHE A 57 -5.79 3.11 -15.24
CA PHE A 57 -4.63 3.99 -15.35
C PHE A 57 -4.00 3.96 -16.75
N GLU A 58 -3.98 2.80 -17.41
CA GLU A 58 -3.54 2.69 -18.80
C GLU A 58 -4.48 3.44 -19.77
N GLY A 59 -5.77 3.50 -19.45
CA GLY A 59 -6.77 4.32 -20.14
C GLY A 59 -6.69 5.82 -19.83
N GLY A 60 -5.82 6.24 -18.91
CA GLY A 60 -5.68 7.63 -18.48
C GLY A 60 -6.71 8.10 -17.46
N HIS A 61 -7.47 7.18 -16.85
CA HIS A 61 -8.44 7.49 -15.82
C HIS A 61 -7.79 7.64 -14.45
N SER A 62 -8.42 8.44 -13.60
CA SER A 62 -7.98 8.69 -12.24
C SER A 62 -8.43 7.60 -11.26
N LEU A 63 -7.79 7.57 -10.09
CA LEU A 63 -8.24 6.73 -8.97
C LEU A 63 -9.65 7.10 -8.50
N VAL A 64 -10.07 8.36 -8.69
CA VAL A 64 -11.42 8.81 -8.31
C VAL A 64 -12.45 8.15 -9.21
N GLU A 65 -12.26 8.21 -10.54
CA GLU A 65 -13.14 7.55 -11.52
C GLU A 65 -13.25 6.04 -11.25
N PHE A 66 -12.13 5.36 -10.98
CA PHE A 66 -12.16 3.94 -10.61
C PHE A 66 -13.04 3.65 -9.39
N LEU A 67 -12.96 4.49 -8.35
CA LEU A 67 -13.75 4.31 -7.12
C LEU A 67 -15.22 4.69 -7.29
N GLU A 68 -15.55 5.56 -8.26
CA GLU A 68 -16.92 5.88 -8.63
C GLU A 68 -17.59 4.71 -9.35
N ASP A 69 -16.87 4.05 -10.27
CA ASP A 69 -17.36 2.88 -10.99
C ASP A 69 -17.35 1.59 -10.16
N PHE A 70 -16.42 1.47 -9.19
CA PHE A 70 -16.30 0.34 -8.28
C PHE A 70 -16.38 0.74 -6.80
N PRO A 71 -17.54 1.24 -6.32
CA PRO A 71 -17.70 1.75 -4.95
C PRO A 71 -17.56 0.67 -3.87
N SER A 72 -17.58 -0.61 -4.24
CA SER A 72 -17.28 -1.72 -3.32
C SER A 72 -15.80 -1.82 -2.95
N VAL A 73 -14.92 -1.26 -3.77
CA VAL A 73 -13.48 -1.19 -3.47
C VAL A 73 -13.24 0.04 -2.60
N LYS A 74 -12.73 -0.17 -1.39
CA LYS A 74 -12.40 0.96 -0.51
C LYS A 74 -11.17 1.67 -1.03
N ARG A 75 -11.11 3.00 -0.85
CA ARG A 75 -9.96 3.82 -1.23
C ARG A 75 -8.66 3.27 -0.62
N GLU A 76 -8.70 2.86 0.63
CA GLU A 76 -7.54 2.31 1.33
C GLU A 76 -7.07 0.98 0.71
N GLN A 77 -7.99 0.15 0.18
CA GLN A 77 -7.64 -1.08 -0.53
C GLN A 77 -6.95 -0.77 -1.87
N ALA A 78 -7.48 0.19 -2.63
CA ALA A 78 -6.89 0.60 -3.90
C ALA A 78 -5.49 1.20 -3.71
N ILE A 79 -5.31 2.06 -2.70
CA ILE A 79 -4.00 2.64 -2.36
C ILE A 79 -3.03 1.54 -1.93
N ALA A 80 -3.44 0.62 -1.06
CA ALA A 80 -2.59 -0.48 -0.63
C ALA A 80 -2.18 -1.40 -1.81
N ALA A 81 -3.07 -1.63 -2.77
CA ALA A 81 -2.74 -2.37 -4.00
C ALA A 81 -1.66 -1.64 -4.83
N LEU A 82 -1.73 -0.31 -4.94
CA LEU A 82 -0.73 0.49 -5.64
C LEU A 82 0.63 0.48 -4.94
N GLU A 83 0.62 0.51 -3.60
CA GLU A 83 1.85 0.39 -2.80
C GLU A 83 2.53 -0.98 -3.03
N LEU A 84 1.76 -2.07 -3.03
CA LEU A 84 2.28 -3.41 -3.37
C LEU A 84 2.85 -3.48 -4.78
N ALA A 85 2.15 -2.89 -5.77
CA ALA A 85 2.63 -2.84 -7.15
C ALA A 85 3.95 -2.05 -7.26
N LYS A 86 4.04 -0.90 -6.58
CA LYS A 86 5.26 -0.09 -6.49
C LYS A 86 6.41 -0.88 -5.88
N GLU A 87 6.19 -1.56 -4.77
CA GLU A 87 7.22 -2.39 -4.11
C GLU A 87 7.72 -3.50 -5.04
N ALA A 88 6.83 -4.19 -5.75
CA ALA A 88 7.19 -5.23 -6.70
C ALA A 88 8.05 -4.68 -7.85
N LEU A 89 7.68 -3.54 -8.43
CA LEU A 89 8.41 -2.86 -9.50
C LEU A 89 9.82 -2.44 -9.05
N LEU A 90 9.92 -1.80 -7.88
CA LEU A 90 11.21 -1.33 -7.35
C LEU A 90 12.12 -2.50 -6.97
N SER A 91 11.56 -3.56 -6.37
CA SER A 91 12.31 -4.77 -6.01
C SER A 91 12.91 -5.43 -7.25
N GLY A 92 12.13 -5.58 -8.32
CA GLY A 92 12.61 -6.12 -9.60
C GLY A 92 13.72 -5.28 -10.23
N ALA A 93 13.61 -3.94 -10.16
CA ALA A 93 14.64 -3.03 -10.65
C ALA A 93 15.96 -3.13 -9.86
N THR A 94 15.89 -3.40 -8.55
CA THR A 94 17.10 -3.53 -7.71
C THR A 94 17.76 -4.91 -7.76
N ALA A 95 16.99 -5.97 -8.03
CA ALA A 95 17.50 -7.34 -8.09
C ALA A 95 18.36 -7.62 -9.35
N SER A 96 18.31 -6.72 -10.34
CA SER A 96 19.09 -6.83 -11.58
C SER A 96 20.47 -6.15 -11.51
N ARG A 97 20.99 -5.84 -10.32
CA ARG A 97 22.35 -5.28 -10.13
C ARG A 97 23.38 -6.30 -9.68
#